data_AF-A0A949JXJ1-F1
#
_entry.id   AF-A0A949JXJ1-F1
#
_cell.length_a   1.000
_cell.length_b   1.000
_cell.length_c   1.000
_cell.angle_alpha   90.00
_cell.angle_beta   90.00
_cell.angle_gamma   90.00
#
_symmetry.space_group_name_H-M   'P 1'
#
loop_
_entity.id
_entity.type
_entity.pdbx_description
1 polymer ?
#
loop_
_entity_poly.entity_id
_entity_poly.type
_entity_poly.pdbx_seq_one_letter_code
_entity_poly.pdbx_strand_id
1 'polypeptide(L)'
;MAICMNLSGLKRAVVDEIRNDPTVTKELGDTATSTDLYGQFLFDHQKNPSAWDKPATYLTVQLHIPRASEDRKWLVPTLELQIISHEQHLTDSLSGSEPDFQNRNDYLADLLTQKFHGRNDLGSFSPLLLISDTEGVLENNCLYRKLQFETSCLNSFCEDRG
;
A
#
# COMPACT_ATOMS: atom_id res chain seq x y z
N MET A 1 18.51 15.83 9.77
CA MET A 1 18.96 14.67 10.58
C MET A 1 17.98 13.55 10.26
N ALA A 2 18.38 12.55 9.47
CA ALA A 2 17.48 11.48 9.05
C ALA A 2 17.14 10.62 10.27
N ILE A 3 15.86 10.59 10.67
CA ILE A 3 15.39 9.73 11.75
C ILE A 3 15.39 8.31 11.19
N CYS A 4 16.34 7.49 11.64
CA CYS A 4 16.37 6.07 11.30
C CYS A 4 15.22 5.39 12.05
N MET A 5 14.12 5.08 11.36
CA MET A 5 13.04 4.25 11.94
C MET A 5 13.35 2.77 11.75
N ASN A 6 12.89 1.93 12.67
CA ASN A 6 12.87 0.48 12.44
C ASN A 6 11.78 0.12 11.40
N LEU A 7 11.82 -1.09 10.86
CA LEU A 7 10.90 -1.53 9.80
C LEU A 7 9.42 -1.53 10.23
N SER A 8 9.16 -1.82 11.50
CA SER A 8 7.84 -1.67 12.11
C SER A 8 7.36 -0.20 12.06
N GLY A 9 8.28 0.75 12.25
CA GLY A 9 8.05 2.18 12.10
C GLY A 9 7.73 2.60 10.66
N LEU A 10 8.43 2.05 9.66
CA LEU A 10 8.15 2.30 8.24
C LEU A 10 6.72 1.91 7.88
N LYS A 11 6.32 0.67 8.20
CA LYS A 11 4.96 0.18 7.89
C LYS A 11 3.89 1.05 8.55
N ARG A 12 4.08 1.40 9.83
CA ARG A 12 3.17 2.27 10.56
C ARG A 12 3.09 3.66 9.94
N ALA A 13 4.23 4.26 9.58
CA ALA A 13 4.26 5.58 8.96
C ALA A 13 3.52 5.59 7.60
N VAL A 14 3.69 4.56 6.78
CA VAL A 14 2.96 4.40 5.51
C VAL A 14 1.46 4.30 5.75
N VAL A 15 1.03 3.45 6.69
CA VAL A 15 -0.40 3.30 7.04
C VAL A 15 -0.97 4.63 7.55
N ASP A 16 -0.26 5.32 8.43
CA ASP A 16 -0.68 6.62 8.98
C ASP A 16 -0.77 7.69 7.89
N GLU A 17 0.18 7.75 6.96
CA GLU A 17 0.12 8.71 5.86
C GLU A 17 -1.02 8.44 4.88
N ILE A 18 -1.33 7.17 4.61
CA ILE A 18 -2.49 6.78 3.78
C ILE A 18 -3.78 7.16 4.51
N ARG A 19 -3.90 6.79 5.79
CA ARG A 19 -5.09 7.06 6.61
C ARG A 19 -5.40 8.55 6.71
N ASN A 20 -4.37 9.40 6.70
CA ASN A 20 -4.51 10.86 6.80
C ASN A 20 -4.53 11.58 5.44
N ASP A 21 -4.56 10.87 4.31
CA ASP A 21 -4.63 11.46 2.96
C ASP A 21 -6.07 11.49 2.44
N PRO A 22 -6.75 12.65 2.40
CA PRO A 22 -8.13 12.77 1.90
C PRO A 22 -8.30 12.29 0.45
N THR A 23 -7.24 12.36 -0.36
CA THR A 23 -7.28 12.03 -1.79
C THR A 23 -7.26 10.53 -2.01
N VAL A 24 -6.55 9.78 -1.18
CA VAL A 24 -6.55 8.31 -1.22
C VAL A 24 -7.79 7.76 -0.51
N THR A 25 -8.08 8.31 0.67
CA THR A 25 -9.16 7.81 1.53
C THR A 25 -10.56 7.95 0.93
N LYS A 26 -10.82 8.98 0.11
CA LYS A 26 -12.10 9.13 -0.63
C LYS A 26 -12.38 8.00 -1.63
N GLU A 27 -11.34 7.29 -2.08
CA GLU A 27 -11.47 6.21 -3.07
C GLU A 27 -11.53 4.82 -2.40
N LEU A 28 -11.39 4.75 -1.08
CA LEU A 28 -11.53 3.51 -0.31
C LEU A 28 -12.98 3.37 0.21
N GLY A 29 -13.43 2.12 0.36
CA GLY A 29 -14.73 1.79 0.93
C GLY A 29 -15.85 1.62 -0.08
N ASP A 30 -17.09 1.55 0.42
CA ASP A 30 -18.27 1.97 -0.33
C ASP A 30 -18.48 3.44 0.07
N THR A 31 -18.87 4.30 -0.86
CA THR A 31 -18.87 5.77 -0.72
C THR A 31 -19.74 6.38 0.39
N ALA A 32 -20.22 5.59 1.36
CA ALA A 32 -21.01 6.04 2.50
C ALA A 32 -20.34 5.74 3.86
N THR A 33 -20.07 6.79 4.63
CA THR A 33 -20.19 6.82 6.11
C THR A 33 -19.08 6.28 7.03
N SER A 34 -17.88 5.92 6.58
CA SER A 34 -16.84 5.54 7.55
C SER A 34 -16.09 6.75 8.14
N THR A 35 -16.17 6.91 9.46
CA THR A 35 -15.38 7.89 10.25
C THR A 35 -13.95 7.42 10.52
N ASP A 36 -13.66 6.13 10.34
CA ASP A 36 -12.30 5.56 10.44
C ASP A 36 -12.09 4.41 9.46
N LEU A 37 -11.26 4.65 8.45
CA LEU A 37 -11.00 3.70 7.37
C LEU A 37 -10.08 2.55 7.81
N TYR A 38 -9.29 2.77 8.86
CA TYR A 38 -8.41 1.73 9.39
C TYR A 38 -9.23 0.60 10.01
N GLY A 39 -8.92 -0.65 9.63
CA GLY A 39 -9.68 -1.82 10.08
C GLY A 39 -11.00 -2.05 9.32
N GLN A 40 -11.42 -1.13 8.45
CA GLN A 40 -12.59 -1.27 7.58
C GLN A 40 -12.19 -1.47 6.12
N PHE A 41 -11.36 -0.56 5.59
CA PHE A 41 -10.95 -0.55 4.18
C PHE A 41 -9.43 -0.41 4.00
N LEU A 42 -8.71 0.04 5.03
CA LEU A 42 -7.26 0.04 5.10
C LEU A 42 -6.78 -0.98 6.14
N PHE A 43 -5.92 -1.90 5.72
CA PHE A 43 -5.38 -2.97 6.56
C PHE A 43 -3.87 -3.01 6.50
N ASP A 44 -3.25 -3.34 7.62
CA ASP A 44 -1.81 -3.57 7.71
C ASP A 44 -1.45 -5.06 7.45
N HIS A 45 -2.39 -5.86 6.97
CA HIS A 45 -2.19 -7.28 6.68
C HIS A 45 -3.04 -7.69 5.49
N GLN A 46 -2.66 -8.80 4.83
CA GLN A 46 -3.50 -9.39 3.79
C GLN A 46 -4.88 -9.71 4.36
N LYS A 47 -5.91 -9.43 3.56
CA LYS A 47 -7.28 -9.78 3.90
C LYS A 47 -7.88 -10.60 2.76
N ASN A 48 -8.50 -11.71 3.09
CA ASN A 48 -9.15 -12.55 2.09
C ASN A 48 -10.38 -11.83 1.50
N PRO A 49 -10.43 -11.60 0.17
CA PRO A 49 -11.59 -11.04 -0.50
C PRO A 49 -12.90 -11.80 -0.26
N SER A 50 -12.81 -13.11 -0.07
CA SER A 50 -13.98 -13.96 0.16
C SER A 50 -14.70 -13.71 1.48
N ALA A 51 -14.06 -12.97 2.39
CA ALA A 51 -14.65 -12.58 3.68
C ALA A 51 -15.31 -11.19 3.64
N TRP A 52 -15.52 -10.61 2.44
CA TRP A 52 -16.10 -9.27 2.30
C TRP A 52 -17.60 -9.35 2.03
N ASP A 53 -18.37 -8.72 2.91
CA ASP A 53 -19.83 -8.74 2.85
C ASP A 53 -20.41 -7.76 1.83
N LYS A 54 -19.59 -6.84 1.27
CA LYS A 54 -20.04 -5.75 0.41
C LYS A 54 -19.05 -5.42 -0.72
N PRO A 55 -19.53 -5.01 -1.92
CA PRO A 55 -18.71 -4.41 -2.95
C PRO A 55 -18.04 -3.11 -2.44
N ALA A 56 -16.71 -3.08 -2.41
CA ALA A 56 -15.93 -1.92 -1.97
C ALA A 56 -14.50 -2.00 -2.53
N THR A 57 -13.74 -0.92 -2.32
CA THR A 57 -12.29 -0.88 -2.55
C THR A 57 -11.52 -0.93 -1.22
N TYR A 58 -10.54 -1.81 -1.17
CA TYR A 58 -9.69 -2.10 -0.03
C TYR A 58 -8.22 -1.84 -0.37
N LEU A 59 -7.44 -1.48 0.64
CA LEU A 59 -6.00 -1.31 0.53
C LEU A 59 -5.32 -2.08 1.66
N THR A 60 -4.38 -2.95 1.31
CA THR A 60 -3.53 -3.66 2.29
C THR A 60 -2.09 -3.17 2.18
N VAL A 61 -1.41 -3.12 3.32
CA VAL A 61 -0.01 -2.70 3.44
C VAL A 61 0.79 -3.83 4.08
N GLN A 62 1.77 -4.36 3.37
CA GLN A 62 2.66 -5.40 3.88
C GLN A 62 4.12 -5.01 3.79
N LEU A 63 4.93 -5.59 4.68
CA LEU A 63 6.37 -5.44 4.64
C LEU A 63 7.01 -6.82 4.61
N HIS A 64 7.72 -7.12 3.53
CA HIS A 64 8.43 -8.36 3.33
C HIS A 64 9.91 -8.14 3.63
N ILE A 65 10.43 -8.90 4.59
CA ILE A 65 11.82 -8.80 5.03
C ILE A 65 12.50 -10.11 4.63
N PRO A 66 13.50 -10.08 3.71
CA PRO A 66 14.20 -11.29 3.32
C PRO A 66 14.97 -11.88 4.51
N ARG A 67 15.17 -13.21 4.50
CA ARG A 67 16.16 -13.81 5.41
C ARG A 67 17.55 -13.30 5.00
N ALA A 68 18.34 -12.86 5.97
CA ALA A 68 19.52 -12.01 5.78
C ALA A 68 20.44 -12.36 4.61
N SER A 69 21.00 -11.32 3.98
CA SER A 69 22.06 -11.42 2.98
C SER A 69 23.29 -12.16 3.54
N GLU A 70 24.07 -12.82 2.68
CA GLU A 70 25.26 -13.62 3.05
C GLU A 70 26.27 -12.86 3.93
N ASP A 71 26.35 -11.54 3.76
CA ASP A 71 27.23 -10.63 4.48
C ASP A 71 26.61 -10.04 5.77
N ARG A 72 25.33 -10.35 6.08
CA ARG A 72 24.55 -9.96 7.28
C ARG A 72 24.54 -8.47 7.63
N LYS A 73 24.99 -7.59 6.73
CA LYS A 73 25.11 -6.14 6.98
C LYS A 73 23.91 -5.37 6.45
N TRP A 74 23.39 -5.75 5.30
CA TRP A 74 22.29 -5.06 4.62
C TRP A 74 21.09 -6.00 4.45
N LEU A 75 19.91 -5.42 4.59
CA LEU A 75 18.64 -6.02 4.23
C LEU A 75 17.97 -5.16 3.18
N VAL A 76 17.29 -5.82 2.24
CA VAL A 76 16.54 -5.18 1.17
C VAL A 76 15.07 -5.56 1.33
N PRO A 77 14.34 -4.89 2.24
CA PRO A 77 12.91 -5.13 2.43
C PRO A 77 12.07 -4.57 1.27
N THR A 78 10.91 -5.21 1.06
CA THR A 78 9.91 -4.78 0.09
C THR A 78 8.64 -4.37 0.81
N LEU A 79 8.21 -3.13 0.62
CA LEU A 79 6.88 -2.64 1.00
C LEU A 79 5.91 -2.99 -0.13
N GLU A 80 4.85 -3.73 0.19
CA GLU A 80 3.79 -4.09 -0.75
C GLU A 80 2.52 -3.32 -0.39
N LEU A 81 1.97 -2.60 -1.37
CA LEU A 81 0.66 -1.98 -1.32
C LEU A 81 -0.23 -2.72 -2.30
N GLN A 82 -1.33 -3.31 -1.81
CA GLN A 82 -2.27 -4.01 -2.67
C GLN A 82 -3.64 -3.36 -2.60
N ILE A 83 -4.05 -2.77 -3.72
CA ILE A 83 -5.38 -2.25 -3.94
C ILE A 83 -6.23 -3.41 -4.42
N ILE A 84 -7.38 -3.63 -3.80
CA ILE A 84 -8.30 -4.68 -4.20
C ILE A 84 -9.71 -4.08 -4.29
N SER A 85 -10.33 -4.19 -5.45
CA SER A 85 -11.66 -3.64 -5.71
C SER A 85 -12.57 -4.72 -6.22
N HIS A 86 -13.80 -4.73 -5.73
CA HIS A 86 -14.88 -5.44 -6.41
C HIS A 86 -15.14 -4.81 -7.78
N GLU A 87 -15.47 -5.60 -8.81
CA GLU A 87 -15.64 -5.15 -10.20
C GLU A 87 -16.61 -3.96 -10.34
N GLN A 88 -17.70 -3.96 -9.55
CA GLN A 88 -18.70 -2.90 -9.53
C GLN A 88 -18.14 -1.56 -9.03
N HIS A 89 -17.11 -1.61 -8.18
CA HIS A 89 -16.48 -0.41 -7.62
C HIS A 89 -15.31 0.09 -8.47
N LEU A 90 -14.96 -0.63 -9.54
CA LEU A 90 -13.85 -0.28 -10.43
C LEU A 90 -14.20 0.89 -11.37
N THR A 91 -15.46 0.95 -11.82
CA THR A 91 -15.99 1.96 -12.75
C THR A 91 -16.66 3.15 -12.07
N ASP A 92 -17.02 3.03 -10.79
CA ASP A 92 -17.70 4.06 -10.00
C ASP A 92 -16.72 5.11 -9.41
N SER A 93 -15.66 5.46 -10.14
CA SER A 93 -14.70 6.48 -9.68
C SER A 93 -15.43 7.81 -9.47
N LEU A 94 -15.39 8.34 -8.24
CA LEU A 94 -16.02 9.61 -7.88
C LEU A 94 -15.36 10.83 -8.55
N SER A 95 -14.19 10.65 -9.17
CA SER A 95 -13.48 11.67 -9.92
C SER A 95 -14.06 11.83 -11.31
N GLY A 96 -15.07 12.69 -11.44
CA GLY A 96 -15.62 13.18 -12.71
C GLY A 96 -14.66 14.06 -13.53
N SER A 97 -13.37 13.71 -13.58
CA SER A 97 -12.37 14.39 -14.40
C SER A 97 -11.30 13.40 -14.86
N GLU A 98 -11.39 12.98 -16.12
CA GLU A 98 -10.36 12.50 -17.06
C GLU A 98 -8.94 12.18 -16.51
N PRO A 99 -8.32 11.07 -16.96
CA PRO A 99 -8.47 10.55 -18.33
C PRO A 99 -9.44 9.37 -18.43
N ASP A 100 -10.17 9.32 -19.54
CA ASP A 100 -11.08 8.29 -20.10
C ASP A 100 -10.58 6.80 -20.04
N PHE A 101 -9.46 6.51 -19.38
CA PHE A 101 -8.78 5.21 -19.38
C PHE A 101 -8.31 4.70 -18.02
N GLN A 102 -8.53 5.43 -16.91
CA GLN A 102 -8.09 5.00 -15.59
C GLN A 102 -9.25 4.44 -14.78
N ASN A 103 -9.18 3.14 -14.49
CA ASN A 103 -10.10 2.52 -13.54
C ASN A 103 -9.69 2.91 -12.10
N ARG A 104 -10.55 2.71 -11.10
CA ARG A 104 -10.25 3.12 -9.71
C ARG A 104 -8.92 2.57 -9.17
N ASN A 105 -8.53 1.35 -9.54
CA ASN A 105 -7.26 0.77 -9.10
C ASN A 105 -6.07 1.49 -9.76
N ASP A 106 -6.18 1.88 -11.02
CA ASP A 106 -5.14 2.63 -11.73
C ASP A 106 -4.94 4.01 -11.10
N TYR A 107 -6.03 4.71 -10.81
CA TYR A 107 -5.98 6.01 -10.15
C TYR A 107 -5.35 5.94 -8.76
N LEU A 108 -5.75 4.95 -7.94
CA LEU A 108 -5.14 4.71 -6.64
C LEU A 108 -3.65 4.34 -6.75
N ALA A 109 -3.28 3.54 -7.74
CA ALA A 109 -1.90 3.16 -7.97
C ALA A 109 -1.02 4.36 -8.33
N ASP A 110 -1.52 5.27 -9.16
CA ASP A 110 -0.85 6.53 -9.51
C ASP A 110 -0.68 7.43 -8.28
N LEU A 111 -1.74 7.60 -7.47
CA LEU A 111 -1.66 8.39 -6.23
C LEU A 111 -0.62 7.83 -5.26
N LEU A 112 -0.63 6.52 -5.01
CA LEU A 112 0.31 5.87 -4.10
C LEU A 112 1.74 5.92 -4.62
N THR A 113 1.92 5.76 -5.93
CA THR A 113 3.24 5.89 -6.58
C THR A 113 3.79 7.30 -6.43
N GLN A 114 3.01 8.32 -6.76
CA GLN A 114 3.40 9.73 -6.58
C GLN A 114 3.72 10.06 -5.12
N LYS A 115 3.00 9.44 -4.18
CA LYS A 115 3.17 9.67 -2.75
C LYS A 115 4.46 9.07 -2.20
N PHE A 116 4.83 7.85 -2.63
CA PHE A 116 5.90 7.07 -1.97
C PHE A 116 7.16 6.90 -2.80
N HIS A 117 7.07 6.90 -4.14
CA HIS A 117 8.25 6.69 -4.99
C HIS A 117 9.29 7.79 -4.76
N GLY A 118 10.54 7.39 -4.54
CA GLY A 118 11.69 8.28 -4.32
C GLY A 118 11.80 8.86 -2.91
N ARG A 119 10.82 8.63 -2.02
CA ARG A 119 10.87 9.16 -0.66
C ARG A 119 11.88 8.43 0.21
N ASN A 120 12.65 9.19 0.98
CA ASN A 120 13.73 8.70 1.86
C ASN A 120 13.58 9.16 3.31
N ASP A 121 12.47 9.79 3.65
CA ASP A 121 12.16 10.38 4.95
C ASP A 121 11.24 9.49 5.81
N LEU A 122 10.78 8.36 5.27
CA LEU A 122 9.98 7.34 5.95
C LEU A 122 10.82 6.29 6.72
N GLY A 123 12.12 6.57 6.91
CA GLY A 123 12.97 5.82 7.83
C GLY A 123 13.65 4.58 7.25
N SER A 124 14.21 4.68 6.05
CA SER A 124 15.13 3.69 5.48
C SER A 124 16.43 4.35 5.00
N PHE A 125 17.50 3.58 4.80
CA PHE A 125 18.81 4.13 4.39
C PHE A 125 18.80 4.57 2.93
N SER A 126 17.95 3.96 2.11
CA SER A 126 17.70 4.37 0.71
C SER A 126 16.27 4.85 0.51
N PRO A 127 15.99 5.58 -0.58
CA PRO A 127 14.62 5.87 -0.97
C PRO A 127 13.79 4.60 -1.19
N LEU A 128 12.47 4.73 -1.06
CA LEU A 128 11.49 3.75 -1.53
C LEU A 128 11.42 3.84 -3.05
N LEU A 129 11.80 2.78 -3.75
CA LEU A 129 11.77 2.73 -5.22
C LEU A 129 10.70 1.75 -5.66
N LEU A 130 9.76 2.21 -6.49
CA LEU A 130 8.80 1.31 -7.13
C LEU A 130 9.54 0.34 -8.05
N ILE A 131 9.47 -0.95 -7.76
CA ILE A 131 10.12 -2.01 -8.53
C ILE A 131 9.11 -2.90 -9.29
N SER A 132 7.84 -2.87 -8.90
CA SER A 132 6.78 -3.63 -9.56
C SER A 132 5.43 -2.93 -9.40
N ASP A 133 4.66 -2.93 -10.47
CA ASP A 133 3.26 -2.52 -10.53
C ASP A 133 2.53 -3.52 -11.41
N THR A 134 1.71 -4.37 -10.79
CA THR A 134 1.07 -5.52 -11.46
C THR A 134 -0.43 -5.53 -11.20
N GLU A 135 -1.21 -5.61 -12.26
CA GLU A 135 -2.64 -5.85 -12.22
C GLU A 135 -2.95 -7.35 -12.27
N GLY A 136 -4.05 -7.77 -11.63
CA GLY A 136 -4.58 -9.11 -11.82
C GLY A 136 -6.01 -9.29 -11.30
N VAL A 137 -6.48 -10.53 -11.40
CA VAL A 137 -7.82 -10.94 -10.98
C VAL A 137 -7.71 -11.85 -9.75
N LEU A 138 -8.63 -11.68 -8.81
CA LEU A 138 -8.88 -12.59 -7.69
C LEU A 138 -10.24 -13.27 -7.88
N GLU A 139 -10.50 -14.32 -7.12
CA GLU A 139 -11.83 -14.91 -7.04
C GLU A 139 -12.86 -13.90 -6.51
N ASN A 140 -14.15 -14.24 -6.62
CA ASN A 140 -15.27 -13.45 -6.10
C ASN A 140 -15.37 -12.04 -6.71
N ASN A 141 -15.20 -11.94 -8.04
CA ASN A 141 -15.38 -10.69 -8.80
C ASN A 141 -14.49 -9.54 -8.31
N CYS A 142 -13.32 -9.87 -7.76
CA CYS A 142 -12.37 -8.90 -7.26
C CYS A 142 -11.17 -8.77 -8.22
N LEU A 143 -10.72 -7.55 -8.41
CA LEU A 143 -9.56 -7.18 -9.20
C LEU A 143 -8.55 -6.54 -8.26
N TYR A 144 -7.26 -6.72 -8.53
CA TYR A 144 -6.22 -6.11 -7.72
C TYR A 144 -5.19 -5.38 -8.57
N ARG A 145 -4.57 -4.38 -7.94
CA ARG A 145 -3.33 -3.77 -8.41
C ARG A 145 -2.34 -3.77 -7.26
N LYS A 146 -1.13 -4.27 -7.53
CA LYS A 146 -0.11 -4.53 -6.53
C LYS A 146 1.14 -3.72 -6.85
N LEU A 147 1.47 -2.81 -5.94
CA LEU A 147 2.68 -2.01 -5.99
C LEU A 147 3.70 -2.58 -5.02
N GLN A 148 4.93 -2.76 -5.47
CA GLN A 148 6.04 -3.16 -4.63
C GLN A 148 7.13 -2.10 -4.68
N PHE A 149 7.48 -1.60 -3.49
CA PHE A 149 8.56 -0.65 -3.29
C PHE A 149 9.70 -1.34 -2.58
N GLU A 150 10.90 -1.22 -3.13
CA GLU A 150 12.12 -1.69 -2.51
C GLU A 150 12.77 -0.55 -1.72
N THR A 151 13.34 -0.90 -0.57
CA THR A 151 14.30 -0.04 0.11
C THR A 151 15.39 -0.88 0.75
N SER A 152 16.42 -0.23 1.28
CA SER A 152 17.55 -0.86 1.93
C SER A 152 17.74 -0.31 3.33
N CYS A 153 18.15 -1.19 4.23
CA CYS A 153 18.44 -0.86 5.61
C CYS A 153 19.60 -1.69 6.16
N LEU A 154 20.26 -1.16 7.19
CA LEU A 154 21.24 -1.93 7.94
C LEU A 154 20.52 -3.02 8.76
N ASN A 155 21.07 -4.24 8.73
CA ASN A 155 20.46 -5.42 9.35
C ASN A 155 20.15 -5.19 10.85
N SER A 156 21.04 -4.52 11.59
CA SER A 156 20.86 -4.22 13.02
C SER A 156 19.61 -3.39 13.35
N PHE A 157 19.08 -2.62 12.40
CA PHE A 157 17.87 -1.80 12.58
C PHE A 157 16.61 -2.51 12.09
N CYS A 158 16.80 -3.63 11.39
CA CYS A 158 15.76 -4.38 10.70
C CYS A 158 15.47 -5.73 11.39
N GLU A 159 16.32 -6.13 12.34
CA GLU A 159 16.12 -7.25 13.27
C GLU A 159 15.14 -6.95 14.42
N ASP A 160 14.76 -5.68 14.61
CA ASP A 160 13.76 -5.25 15.58
C ASP A 160 12.35 -5.64 15.08
N ARG A 161 12.13 -6.96 15.06
CA ARG A 161 10.84 -7.60 14.85
C ARG A 161 9.99 -7.24 16.08
N GLY A 162 8.89 -6.54 15.85
CA GLY A 162 7.94 -6.16 16.91
C GLY A 162 7.55 -7.34 17.80
#